data_AF-A0A498SCK3-F1
#
_entry.id   AF-A0A498SCK3-F1
#
_cell.length_a   1.000
_cell.length_b   1.000
_cell.length_c   1.000
_cell.angle_alpha   90.00
_cell.angle_beta   90.00
_cell.angle_gamma   90.00
#
_symmetry.space_group_name_H-M   'P 1'
#
loop_
_entity.id
_entity.type
_entity.pdbx_description
1 polymer ?
#
loop_
_entity_poly.entity_id
_entity_poly.type
_entity_poly.pdbx_seq_one_letter_code
_entity_poly.pdbx_strand_id
1 'polypeptide(L)'
;MCDKELHALSSARSRCELLTALQNALQYVSSPEKSSFAKYRILTQLVDIFHPSVIGLLTANEFKELFRALFCSAAVDDAFLVLINALHSCDSSQMFRLQHIIILLDDLEKTCLESLLVDSIEKDPNDVNWNAKQGELCRLLGQTTCLVHNVFGNSHLSSLVKVNDALMKSYLNNHWIYLLNSLKAALMDAVNRCRNAKNVNMEFLAGVIYELSRGDIVAFRTLVTWLGSKVDDMIWRRISVRLLTDTSNGIAHLENLLILVLLAVKNGEMLQKLFGSEIYKNRIVRRIFFEKALFVKIFPSTEQVPEKLAICLHLSNSESSDDGPWSTLHRDTICTTLDIWSSSIHINHSSDEQLDYIDVVLLNFVKYAK
;
A
#
# COMPACT_ATOMS: atom_id res chain seq x y z
N MET A 1 -23.08 2.32 -27.52
CA MET A 1 -22.07 2.92 -28.42
C MET A 1 -21.76 4.32 -27.91
N CYS A 2 -20.48 4.68 -27.80
CA CYS A 2 -19.98 6.00 -27.39
C CYS A 2 -19.18 6.70 -28.51
N ASP A 3 -19.26 6.18 -29.74
CA ASP A 3 -18.35 6.57 -30.82
C ASP A 3 -18.58 8.02 -31.29
N LYS A 4 -19.78 8.57 -31.09
CA LYS A 4 -20.08 9.99 -31.37
C LYS A 4 -19.35 10.90 -30.38
N GLU A 5 -19.39 10.57 -29.09
CA GLU A 5 -18.73 11.32 -28.03
C GLU A 5 -17.20 11.24 -28.17
N LEU A 6 -16.67 10.04 -28.46
CA LEU A 6 -15.24 9.83 -28.73
C LEU A 6 -14.77 10.63 -29.94
N HIS A 7 -15.52 10.58 -31.05
CA HIS A 7 -15.20 11.36 -32.24
C HIS A 7 -15.19 12.86 -31.92
N ALA A 8 -16.22 13.37 -31.24
CA ALA A 8 -16.33 14.79 -30.90
C ALA A 8 -15.14 15.29 -30.04
N LEU A 9 -14.68 14.49 -29.07
CA LEU A 9 -13.48 14.81 -28.27
C LEU A 9 -12.21 14.86 -29.12
N SER A 10 -12.03 13.91 -30.05
CA SER A 10 -10.84 13.84 -30.90
C SER A 10 -10.82 14.86 -32.04
N SER A 11 -11.98 15.32 -32.50
CA SER A 11 -12.12 16.19 -33.66
C SER A 11 -12.25 17.68 -33.32
N ALA A 12 -12.38 18.04 -32.04
CA ALA A 12 -12.56 19.42 -31.61
C ALA A 12 -11.35 20.30 -31.98
N ARG A 13 -11.58 21.38 -32.73
CA ARG A 13 -10.54 22.33 -33.17
C ARG A 13 -10.67 23.71 -32.56
N SER A 14 -11.83 24.02 -31.98
CA SER A 14 -12.09 25.30 -31.31
C SER A 14 -12.44 25.10 -29.84
N ARG A 15 -12.23 26.15 -29.01
CA ARG A 15 -12.61 26.13 -27.58
C ARG A 15 -14.08 25.80 -27.37
N CYS A 16 -14.98 26.32 -28.23
CA CYS A 16 -16.42 26.08 -28.11
C CYS A 16 -16.79 24.61 -28.43
N GLU A 17 -16.20 24.04 -29.48
CA GLU A 17 -16.36 22.62 -29.80
C GLU A 17 -15.86 21.73 -28.67
N LEU A 18 -14.67 22.03 -28.12
CA LEU A 18 -14.07 21.27 -27.04
C LEU A 18 -14.94 21.32 -25.77
N LEU A 19 -15.39 22.50 -25.35
CA LEU A 19 -16.28 22.65 -24.20
C LEU A 19 -17.58 21.86 -24.38
N THR A 20 -18.17 21.91 -25.57
CA THR A 20 -19.39 21.15 -25.89
C THR A 20 -19.13 19.64 -25.83
N ALA A 21 -18.01 19.17 -26.40
CA ALA A 21 -17.63 17.76 -26.36
C ALA A 21 -17.38 17.27 -24.92
N LEU A 22 -16.71 18.08 -24.09
CA LEU A 22 -16.46 17.77 -22.68
C LEU A 22 -17.74 17.74 -21.85
N GLN A 23 -18.67 18.66 -22.10
CA GLN A 23 -19.99 18.66 -21.44
C GLN A 23 -20.82 17.42 -21.82
N ASN A 24 -20.81 17.04 -23.10
CA ASN A 24 -21.47 15.82 -23.56
C ASN A 24 -20.83 14.57 -22.94
N ALA A 25 -19.49 14.52 -22.88
CA ALA A 25 -18.77 13.44 -22.20
C ALA A 25 -19.13 13.36 -20.72
N LEU A 26 -19.28 14.50 -20.02
CA LEU A 26 -19.68 14.55 -18.62
C LEU A 26 -21.08 13.98 -18.42
N GLN A 27 -22.05 14.43 -19.22
CA GLN A 27 -23.40 13.87 -19.17
C GLN A 27 -23.41 12.36 -19.44
N TYR A 28 -22.56 11.88 -20.36
CA TYR A 28 -22.45 10.47 -20.66
C TYR A 28 -21.85 9.66 -19.50
N VAL A 29 -20.75 10.14 -18.90
CA VAL A 29 -20.06 9.46 -17.80
C VAL A 29 -20.93 9.44 -16.54
N SER A 30 -21.64 10.54 -16.24
CA SER A 30 -22.55 10.63 -15.10
C SER A 30 -23.84 9.82 -15.29
N SER A 31 -24.19 9.40 -16.51
CA SER A 31 -25.43 8.68 -16.78
C SER A 31 -25.37 7.23 -16.25
N PRO A 32 -26.34 6.79 -15.41
CA PRO A 32 -26.35 5.42 -14.87
C PRO A 32 -26.67 4.35 -15.93
N GLU A 33 -27.30 4.73 -17.04
CA GLU A 33 -27.72 3.81 -18.10
C GLU A 33 -26.58 3.37 -19.03
N LYS A 34 -25.45 4.09 -18.99
CA LYS A 34 -24.31 3.81 -19.88
C LYS A 34 -23.42 2.72 -19.29
N SER A 35 -22.94 1.82 -20.16
CA SER A 35 -22.08 0.72 -19.73
C SER A 35 -20.74 1.20 -19.19
N SER A 36 -20.22 0.53 -18.16
CA SER A 36 -18.93 0.86 -17.55
C SER A 36 -17.79 0.86 -18.56
N PHE A 37 -17.79 -0.11 -19.50
CA PHE A 37 -16.80 -0.16 -20.58
C PHE A 37 -16.83 1.10 -21.48
N ALA A 38 -18.01 1.62 -21.82
CA ALA A 38 -18.11 2.83 -22.64
C ALA A 38 -17.61 4.07 -21.88
N LYS A 39 -17.89 4.16 -20.58
CA LYS A 39 -17.37 5.22 -19.70
C LYS A 39 -15.85 5.15 -19.59
N TYR A 40 -15.29 3.96 -19.36
CA TYR A 40 -13.85 3.73 -19.35
C TYR A 40 -13.19 4.21 -20.65
N ARG A 41 -13.74 3.86 -21.82
CA ARG A 41 -13.23 4.34 -23.12
C ARG A 41 -13.24 5.87 -23.24
N ILE A 42 -14.27 6.53 -22.73
CA ILE A 42 -14.34 8.00 -22.72
C ILE A 42 -13.23 8.57 -21.84
N LEU A 43 -13.01 8.03 -20.64
CA LEU A 43 -11.91 8.45 -19.78
C LEU A 43 -10.55 8.28 -20.46
N THR A 44 -10.30 7.14 -21.11
CA THR A 44 -9.06 6.92 -21.87
C THR A 44 -8.86 7.99 -22.94
N GLN A 45 -9.91 8.24 -23.74
CA GLN A 45 -9.87 9.26 -24.79
C GLN A 45 -9.63 10.68 -24.23
N LEU A 46 -10.17 10.99 -23.05
CA LEU A 46 -9.95 12.27 -22.36
C LEU A 46 -8.48 12.47 -22.00
N VAL A 47 -7.76 11.42 -21.61
CA VAL A 47 -6.33 11.52 -21.31
C VAL A 47 -5.49 11.56 -22.59
N ASP A 48 -5.93 10.93 -23.67
CA ASP A 48 -5.21 10.96 -24.95
C ASP A 48 -5.24 12.33 -25.62
N ILE A 49 -6.24 13.17 -25.32
CA ILE A 49 -6.30 14.55 -25.82
C ILE A 49 -5.46 15.55 -24.98
N PHE A 50 -4.65 15.10 -24.02
CA PHE A 50 -3.73 15.94 -23.23
C PHE A 50 -2.53 16.44 -24.02
N HIS A 51 -2.81 17.07 -25.15
CA HIS A 51 -1.86 17.71 -26.03
C HIS A 51 -2.01 19.24 -25.91
N PRO A 52 -0.91 20.01 -25.97
CA PRO A 52 -0.96 21.47 -25.88
C PRO A 52 -1.92 22.12 -26.88
N SER A 53 -2.07 21.55 -28.09
CA SER A 53 -2.97 22.07 -29.12
C SER A 53 -4.45 21.93 -28.81
N VAL A 54 -4.83 21.05 -27.88
CA VAL A 54 -6.22 20.80 -27.51
C VAL A 54 -6.50 21.40 -26.14
N ILE A 55 -5.77 20.98 -25.10
CA ILE A 55 -5.98 21.48 -23.74
C ILE A 55 -5.56 22.94 -23.59
N GLY A 56 -4.64 23.44 -24.41
CA GLY A 56 -4.30 24.86 -24.45
C GLY A 56 -5.45 25.78 -24.90
N LEU A 57 -6.56 25.22 -25.40
CA LEU A 57 -7.80 25.97 -25.67
C LEU A 57 -8.58 26.30 -24.38
N LEU A 58 -8.28 25.63 -23.26
CA LEU A 58 -8.93 25.82 -21.98
C LEU A 58 -8.09 26.69 -21.06
N THR A 59 -8.75 27.45 -20.19
CA THR A 59 -8.06 28.05 -19.03
C THR A 59 -7.73 26.97 -18.00
N ALA A 60 -6.74 27.22 -17.14
CA ALA A 60 -6.36 26.30 -16.06
C ALA A 60 -7.54 25.95 -15.13
N ASN A 61 -8.41 26.93 -14.85
CA ASN A 61 -9.60 26.70 -14.02
C ASN A 61 -10.64 25.83 -14.74
N GLU A 62 -10.87 26.06 -16.04
CA GLU A 62 -11.80 25.24 -16.82
C GLU A 62 -11.31 23.79 -16.93
N PHE A 63 -10.03 23.59 -17.17
CA PHE A 63 -9.44 22.25 -17.15
C PHE A 63 -9.70 21.59 -15.79
N LYS A 64 -9.33 22.26 -14.70
CA LYS A 64 -9.44 21.68 -13.36
C LYS A 64 -10.89 21.31 -13.02
N GLU A 65 -11.84 22.23 -13.18
CA GLU A 65 -13.24 21.97 -12.81
C GLU A 65 -13.90 20.91 -13.69
N LEU A 66 -13.72 20.97 -15.02
CA LEU A 66 -14.38 20.03 -15.94
C LEU A 66 -13.80 18.63 -15.84
N PHE A 67 -12.47 18.50 -15.83
CA PHE A 67 -11.84 17.19 -15.75
C PHE A 67 -12.00 16.56 -14.37
N ARG A 68 -11.97 17.36 -13.30
CA ARG A 68 -12.35 16.88 -11.97
C ARG A 68 -13.78 16.33 -11.97
N ALA A 69 -14.75 17.08 -12.49
CA ALA A 69 -16.13 16.61 -12.56
C ALA A 69 -16.27 15.31 -13.38
N LEU A 70 -15.54 15.19 -14.50
CA LEU A 70 -15.51 14.00 -15.35
C LEU A 70 -14.98 12.77 -14.61
N PHE A 71 -13.80 12.87 -13.99
CA PHE A 71 -13.14 11.75 -13.33
C PHE A 71 -13.82 11.37 -12.01
N CYS A 72 -14.31 12.33 -11.23
CA CYS A 72 -15.07 12.06 -10.01
C CYS A 72 -16.49 11.52 -10.27
N SER A 73 -17.06 11.76 -11.46
CA SER A 73 -18.36 11.18 -11.85
C SER A 73 -18.27 9.74 -12.35
N ALA A 74 -17.06 9.27 -12.67
CA ALA A 74 -16.84 7.90 -13.10
C ALA A 74 -16.71 6.94 -11.92
N ALA A 75 -16.66 5.64 -12.22
CA ALA A 75 -16.26 4.65 -11.22
C ALA A 75 -14.80 4.93 -10.82
N VAL A 76 -14.56 5.05 -9.50
CA VAL A 76 -13.28 5.55 -8.96
C VAL A 76 -12.11 4.62 -9.35
N ASP A 77 -12.35 3.31 -9.36
CA ASP A 77 -11.39 2.30 -9.83
C ASP A 77 -11.00 2.54 -11.30
N ASP A 78 -11.96 2.79 -12.18
CA ASP A 78 -11.70 3.09 -13.60
C ASP A 78 -10.93 4.41 -13.77
N ALA A 79 -11.26 5.43 -12.98
CA ALA A 79 -10.56 6.72 -13.00
C ALA A 79 -9.08 6.58 -12.64
N PHE A 80 -8.75 5.87 -11.56
CA PHE A 80 -7.37 5.57 -11.18
C PHE A 80 -6.65 4.72 -12.22
N LEU A 81 -7.28 3.64 -12.69
CA LEU A 81 -6.70 2.76 -13.70
C LEU A 81 -6.34 3.54 -14.96
N VAL A 82 -7.21 4.44 -15.45
CA VAL A 82 -6.93 5.22 -16.66
C VAL A 82 -5.79 6.22 -16.45
N LEU A 83 -5.80 6.98 -15.35
CA LEU A 83 -4.78 8.01 -15.12
C LEU A 83 -3.40 7.42 -14.85
N ILE A 84 -3.31 6.37 -14.01
CA ILE A 84 -2.01 5.75 -13.70
C ILE A 84 -1.48 5.00 -14.92
N ASN A 85 -2.34 4.31 -15.69
CA ASN A 85 -1.87 3.66 -16.93
C ASN A 85 -1.38 4.67 -17.97
N ALA A 86 -1.96 5.87 -18.03
CA ALA A 86 -1.47 6.91 -18.92
C ALA A 86 -0.04 7.35 -18.55
N LEU A 87 0.37 7.29 -17.27
CA LEU A 87 1.76 7.57 -16.87
C LEU A 87 2.76 6.60 -17.50
N HIS A 88 2.39 5.33 -17.72
CA HIS A 88 3.25 4.37 -18.41
C HIS A 88 3.54 4.76 -19.87
N SER A 89 2.64 5.51 -20.49
CA SER A 89 2.77 5.98 -21.87
C SER A 89 3.46 7.34 -22.01
N CYS A 90 3.75 8.01 -20.89
CA CYS A 90 4.42 9.31 -20.88
C CYS A 90 5.94 9.12 -20.99
N ASP A 91 6.57 9.99 -21.80
CA ASP A 91 8.03 10.12 -21.86
C ASP A 91 8.47 11.54 -21.45
N SER A 92 9.78 11.77 -21.41
CA SER A 92 10.36 13.06 -20.99
C SER A 92 10.00 14.23 -21.92
N SER A 93 9.52 13.98 -23.14
CA SER A 93 9.05 15.01 -24.07
C SER A 93 7.59 15.42 -23.81
N GLN A 94 6.83 14.62 -23.07
CA GLN A 94 5.40 14.81 -22.79
C GLN A 94 5.14 15.46 -21.42
N MET A 95 6.00 16.40 -20.98
CA MET A 95 5.85 17.08 -19.67
C MET A 95 4.49 17.77 -19.49
N PHE A 96 3.93 18.33 -20.57
CA PHE A 96 2.59 18.93 -20.53
C PHE A 96 1.53 17.89 -20.15
N ARG A 97 1.55 16.72 -20.78
CA ARG A 97 0.64 15.60 -20.49
C ARG A 97 0.81 15.12 -19.05
N LEU A 98 2.06 14.89 -18.63
CA LEU A 98 2.40 14.47 -17.27
C LEU A 98 1.83 15.42 -16.22
N GLN A 99 2.00 16.73 -16.39
CA GLN A 99 1.50 17.74 -15.46
C GLN A 99 -0.01 17.66 -15.29
N HIS A 100 -0.76 17.51 -16.38
CA HIS A 100 -2.23 17.44 -16.34
C HIS A 100 -2.72 16.12 -15.73
N ILE A 101 -2.04 15.00 -16.00
CA ILE A 101 -2.32 13.72 -15.32
C ILE A 101 -2.12 13.88 -13.81
N ILE A 102 -1.02 14.49 -13.37
CA ILE A 102 -0.71 14.63 -11.94
C ILE A 102 -1.65 15.59 -11.24
N ILE A 103 -2.09 16.67 -11.88
CA ILE A 103 -3.14 17.54 -11.33
C ILE A 103 -4.42 16.73 -11.04
N LEU A 104 -4.80 15.83 -11.94
CA LEU A 104 -6.00 15.01 -11.76
C LEU A 104 -5.79 13.89 -10.75
N LEU A 105 -4.61 13.25 -10.73
CA LEU A 105 -4.28 12.23 -9.73
C LEU A 105 -4.24 12.83 -8.32
N ASP A 106 -3.60 13.98 -8.11
CA ASP A 106 -3.56 14.64 -6.79
C ASP A 106 -4.98 14.96 -6.30
N ASP A 107 -5.86 15.47 -7.17
CA ASP A 107 -7.25 15.76 -6.80
C ASP A 107 -8.07 14.49 -6.54
N LEU A 108 -7.93 13.46 -7.39
CA LEU A 108 -8.64 12.19 -7.25
C LEU A 108 -8.19 11.42 -6.00
N GLU A 109 -6.89 11.39 -5.71
CA GLU A 109 -6.35 10.80 -4.48
C GLU A 109 -6.86 11.51 -3.24
N LYS A 110 -6.86 12.85 -3.28
CA LYS A 110 -7.35 13.67 -2.18
C LYS A 110 -8.84 13.51 -1.91
N THR A 111 -9.66 13.25 -2.93
CA THR A 111 -11.13 13.33 -2.84
C THR A 111 -11.84 12.00 -2.90
N CYS A 112 -11.27 10.99 -3.57
CA CYS A 112 -11.96 9.73 -3.88
C CYS A 112 -11.19 8.47 -3.43
N LEU A 113 -9.92 8.57 -3.03
CA LEU A 113 -9.16 7.39 -2.59
C LEU A 113 -9.74 6.73 -1.33
N GLU A 114 -10.23 7.55 -0.39
CA GLU A 114 -10.90 7.06 0.80
C GLU A 114 -12.12 6.24 0.45
N SER A 115 -13.02 6.76 -0.41
CA SER A 115 -14.22 6.04 -0.82
C SER A 115 -13.87 4.76 -1.58
N LEU A 116 -12.84 4.77 -2.43
CA LEU A 116 -12.37 3.56 -3.10
C LEU A 116 -11.99 2.46 -2.10
N LEU A 117 -11.19 2.81 -1.08
CA LEU A 117 -10.74 1.83 -0.08
C LEU A 117 -11.89 1.39 0.83
N VAL A 118 -12.77 2.29 1.24
CA VAL A 118 -13.96 1.97 2.05
C VAL A 118 -14.90 1.05 1.25
N ASP A 119 -15.27 1.42 0.03
CA ASP A 119 -16.17 0.61 -0.81
C ASP A 119 -15.58 -0.77 -1.14
N SER A 120 -14.25 -0.88 -1.22
CA SER A 120 -13.57 -2.15 -1.50
C SER A 120 -13.87 -3.24 -0.47
N ILE A 121 -14.09 -2.85 0.80
CA ILE A 121 -14.31 -3.83 1.86
C ILE A 121 -15.72 -4.43 1.82
N GLU A 122 -16.62 -3.82 1.05
CA GLU A 122 -17.97 -4.28 0.79
C GLU A 122 -18.07 -5.17 -0.44
N LYS A 123 -17.01 -5.22 -1.27
CA LYS A 123 -17.01 -6.02 -2.50
C LYS A 123 -17.09 -7.51 -2.18
N ASP A 124 -17.94 -8.21 -2.92
CA ASP A 124 -18.03 -9.66 -2.86
C ASP A 124 -16.67 -10.26 -3.27
N PRO A 125 -16.05 -11.10 -2.43
CA PRO A 125 -14.81 -11.81 -2.79
C PRO A 125 -14.93 -12.67 -4.06
N ASN A 126 -16.15 -12.96 -4.53
CA ASN A 126 -16.40 -13.71 -5.76
C ASN A 126 -16.75 -12.81 -6.96
N ASP A 127 -16.72 -11.48 -6.81
CA ASP A 127 -16.93 -10.55 -7.93
C ASP A 127 -15.74 -10.63 -8.90
N VAL A 128 -15.95 -11.35 -10.00
CA VAL A 128 -14.94 -11.57 -11.05
C VAL A 128 -14.42 -10.25 -11.62
N ASN A 129 -15.29 -9.24 -11.77
CA ASN A 129 -14.89 -7.96 -12.34
C ASN A 129 -14.00 -7.18 -11.36
N TRP A 130 -14.37 -7.15 -10.08
CA TRP A 130 -13.55 -6.53 -9.04
C TRP A 130 -12.22 -7.25 -8.89
N ASN A 131 -12.24 -8.57 -8.79
CA ASN A 131 -11.02 -9.37 -8.59
C ASN A 131 -10.02 -9.22 -9.74
N ALA A 132 -10.52 -9.10 -10.98
CA ALA A 132 -9.66 -8.84 -12.14
C ALA A 132 -8.98 -7.46 -12.10
N LYS A 133 -9.61 -6.46 -11.47
CA LYS A 133 -9.08 -5.10 -11.37
C LYS A 133 -8.25 -4.85 -10.11
N GLN A 134 -8.62 -5.44 -8.98
CA GLN A 134 -8.07 -5.06 -7.67
C GLN A 134 -6.56 -5.26 -7.57
N GLY A 135 -6.04 -6.37 -8.11
CA GLY A 135 -4.61 -6.65 -8.07
C GLY A 135 -3.80 -5.66 -8.90
N GLU A 136 -4.31 -5.30 -10.06
CA GLU A 136 -3.69 -4.30 -10.94
C GLU A 136 -3.78 -2.89 -10.34
N LEU A 137 -4.95 -2.51 -9.81
CA LEU A 137 -5.14 -1.22 -9.15
C LEU A 137 -4.22 -1.07 -7.94
N CYS A 138 -4.09 -2.11 -7.12
CA CYS A 138 -3.18 -2.15 -6.00
C CYS A 138 -1.73 -1.90 -6.45
N ARG A 139 -1.26 -2.69 -7.42
CA ARG A 139 0.10 -2.56 -7.99
C ARG A 139 0.34 -1.16 -8.56
N LEU A 140 -0.63 -0.60 -9.27
CA LEU A 140 -0.53 0.71 -9.89
C LEU A 140 -0.45 1.82 -8.84
N LEU A 141 -1.28 1.78 -7.79
CA LEU A 141 -1.17 2.71 -6.66
C LEU A 141 0.24 2.68 -6.06
N GLY A 142 0.80 1.49 -5.81
CA GLY A 142 2.16 1.34 -5.29
C GLY A 142 3.27 1.86 -6.21
N GLN A 143 3.08 1.78 -7.52
CA GLN A 143 4.10 2.16 -8.51
C GLN A 143 4.00 3.61 -8.98
N THR A 144 2.92 4.33 -8.63
CA THR A 144 2.62 5.63 -9.23
C THR A 144 3.75 6.64 -9.02
N THR A 145 4.33 6.70 -7.82
CA THR A 145 5.47 7.58 -7.53
C THR A 145 6.72 7.21 -8.32
N CYS A 146 7.01 5.91 -8.51
CA CYS A 146 8.10 5.44 -9.38
C CYS A 146 7.88 5.84 -10.83
N LEU A 147 6.65 5.76 -11.34
CA LEU A 147 6.32 6.16 -12.70
C LEU A 147 6.57 7.66 -12.91
N VAL A 148 6.09 8.49 -11.98
CA VAL A 148 6.34 9.94 -12.01
C VAL A 148 7.85 10.24 -11.95
N HIS A 149 8.58 9.56 -11.06
CA HIS A 149 10.04 9.71 -10.95
C HIS A 149 10.77 9.29 -12.23
N ASN A 150 10.37 8.22 -12.90
CA ASN A 150 11.03 7.76 -14.12
C ASN A 150 10.85 8.74 -15.27
N VAL A 151 9.65 9.31 -15.41
CA VAL A 151 9.37 10.31 -16.46
C VAL A 151 10.12 11.62 -16.18
N PHE A 152 10.18 12.04 -14.90
CA PHE A 152 10.87 13.26 -14.47
C PHE A 152 12.40 13.12 -14.46
N GLY A 153 12.94 12.00 -13.97
CA GLY A 153 14.38 11.75 -13.87
C GLY A 153 15.09 11.68 -15.23
N ASN A 154 14.35 11.30 -16.28
CA ASN A 154 14.84 11.25 -17.65
C ASN A 154 14.78 12.61 -18.38
N SER A 155 14.29 13.69 -17.76
CA SER A 155 14.27 15.01 -18.38
C SER A 155 15.62 15.72 -18.21
N HIS A 156 16.61 15.33 -19.00
CA HIS A 156 17.82 16.12 -19.20
C HIS A 156 17.52 17.32 -20.12
N LEU A 157 16.80 18.39 -19.70
CA LEU A 157 16.82 19.70 -20.39
C LEU A 157 15.93 20.81 -19.74
N SER A 158 16.58 21.94 -19.45
CA SER A 158 16.13 23.35 -19.52
C SER A 158 14.99 23.90 -18.65
N SER A 159 15.29 25.00 -17.95
CA SER A 159 14.50 26.18 -17.48
C SER A 159 12.99 26.15 -17.19
N LEU A 160 12.16 25.31 -17.83
CA LEU A 160 10.75 25.06 -17.49
C LEU A 160 10.57 24.21 -16.21
N VAL A 161 11.69 23.69 -15.69
CA VAL A 161 11.77 22.75 -14.56
C VAL A 161 11.24 23.33 -13.24
N LYS A 162 11.34 24.64 -12.97
CA LYS A 162 11.09 25.15 -11.61
C LYS A 162 9.63 25.06 -11.14
N VAL A 163 8.65 25.35 -12.00
CA VAL A 163 7.21 25.29 -11.62
C VAL A 163 6.72 23.84 -11.62
N ASN A 164 7.21 23.03 -12.56
CA ASN A 164 6.87 21.61 -12.63
C ASN A 164 7.46 20.84 -11.44
N ASP A 165 8.67 21.18 -10.99
CA ASP A 165 9.34 20.54 -9.86
C ASP A 165 8.55 20.69 -8.54
N ALA A 166 7.97 21.86 -8.27
CA ALA A 166 7.14 22.05 -7.07
C ALA A 166 5.86 21.20 -7.09
N LEU A 167 5.19 21.11 -8.23
CA LEU A 167 3.97 20.31 -8.40
C LEU A 167 4.28 18.81 -8.29
N MET A 168 5.35 18.34 -8.95
CA MET A 168 5.80 16.95 -8.87
C MET A 168 6.16 16.57 -7.43
N LYS A 169 6.98 17.39 -6.76
CA LYS A 169 7.39 17.16 -5.36
C LYS A 169 6.19 17.14 -4.42
N SER A 170 5.24 18.06 -4.61
CA SER A 170 4.00 18.08 -3.83
C SER A 170 3.24 16.77 -4.00
N TYR A 171 3.01 16.33 -5.24
CA TYR A 171 2.28 15.09 -5.51
C TYR A 171 2.98 13.87 -4.91
N LEU A 172 4.30 13.73 -5.12
CA LEU A 172 5.08 12.60 -4.59
C LEU A 172 5.02 12.52 -3.06
N ASN A 173 5.05 13.66 -2.38
CA ASN A 173 4.90 13.72 -0.92
C ASN A 173 3.45 13.43 -0.48
N ASN A 174 2.47 13.95 -1.22
CA ASN A 174 1.05 13.83 -0.89
C ASN A 174 0.52 12.40 -1.09
N HIS A 175 0.98 11.69 -2.11
CA HIS A 175 0.46 10.37 -2.49
C HIS A 175 0.45 9.40 -1.31
N TRP A 176 1.58 9.24 -0.64
CA TRP A 176 1.69 8.34 0.51
C TRP A 176 0.88 8.82 1.73
N ILE A 177 0.74 10.14 1.90
CA ILE A 177 -0.10 10.73 2.96
C ILE A 177 -1.57 10.43 2.70
N TYR A 178 -2.04 10.61 1.47
CA TYR A 178 -3.42 10.32 1.07
C TYR A 178 -3.71 8.83 1.18
N LEU A 179 -2.80 7.97 0.71
CA LEU A 179 -2.94 6.52 0.82
C LEU A 179 -2.99 6.06 2.28
N LEU A 180 -2.10 6.56 3.14
CA LEU A 180 -2.09 6.25 4.57
C LEU A 180 -3.40 6.67 5.26
N ASN A 181 -3.88 7.89 5.00
CA ASN A 181 -5.09 8.40 5.65
C ASN A 181 -6.35 7.66 5.17
N SER A 182 -6.44 7.41 3.87
CA SER A 182 -7.54 6.65 3.26
C SER A 182 -7.57 5.22 3.78
N LEU A 183 -6.41 4.58 3.93
CA LEU A 183 -6.30 3.25 4.52
C LEU A 183 -6.73 3.22 5.98
N LYS A 184 -6.34 4.24 6.78
CA LYS A 184 -6.81 4.36 8.17
C LYS A 184 -8.32 4.48 8.24
N ALA A 185 -8.93 5.28 7.36
CA ALA A 185 -10.39 5.42 7.29
C ALA A 185 -11.07 4.09 6.92
N ALA A 186 -10.59 3.40 5.90
CA ALA A 186 -11.11 2.09 5.50
C ALA A 186 -10.99 1.02 6.60
N LEU A 187 -9.89 1.02 7.35
CA LEU A 187 -9.70 0.13 8.50
C LEU A 187 -10.65 0.45 9.66
N MET A 188 -10.90 1.75 9.93
CA MET A 188 -11.90 2.17 10.90
C MET A 188 -13.30 1.72 10.49
N ASP A 189 -13.65 1.82 9.20
CA ASP A 189 -14.94 1.34 8.71
C ASP A 189 -15.05 -0.19 8.80
N ALA A 190 -14.01 -0.92 8.41
CA ALA A 190 -13.93 -2.38 8.56
C ALA A 190 -14.20 -2.84 10.00
N VAL A 191 -13.67 -2.12 10.99
CA VAL A 191 -13.92 -2.40 12.41
C VAL A 191 -15.37 -2.15 12.78
N ASN A 192 -15.93 -1.03 12.34
CA ASN A 192 -17.34 -0.70 12.58
C ASN A 192 -18.28 -1.72 11.93
N ARG A 193 -17.97 -2.19 10.71
CA ARG A 193 -18.71 -3.25 10.03
C ARG A 193 -18.64 -4.57 10.79
N CYS A 194 -17.44 -4.98 11.22
CA CYS A 194 -17.27 -6.18 12.05
C CYS A 194 -18.06 -6.10 13.37
N ARG A 195 -18.07 -4.94 14.03
CA ARG A 195 -18.88 -4.69 15.24
C ARG A 195 -20.38 -4.87 14.98
N ASN A 196 -20.82 -4.53 13.78
CA ASN A 196 -22.20 -4.71 13.31
C ASN A 196 -22.45 -6.08 12.66
N ALA A 197 -21.57 -7.06 12.91
CA ALA A 197 -21.66 -8.42 12.36
C ALA A 197 -21.76 -8.50 10.82
N LYS A 198 -21.21 -7.51 10.12
CA LYS A 198 -21.11 -7.51 8.66
C LYS A 198 -19.79 -8.13 8.21
N ASN A 199 -19.82 -8.83 7.08
CA ASN A 199 -18.60 -9.33 6.45
C ASN A 199 -17.77 -8.17 5.87
N VAL A 200 -16.46 -8.39 5.86
CA VAL A 200 -15.46 -7.44 5.39
C VAL A 200 -14.46 -8.17 4.52
N ASN A 201 -14.33 -7.73 3.27
CA ASN A 201 -13.25 -8.14 2.38
C ASN A 201 -12.00 -7.30 2.69
N MET A 202 -10.88 -7.96 3.00
CA MET A 202 -9.63 -7.29 3.37
C MET A 202 -8.54 -7.43 2.30
N GLU A 203 -8.81 -8.16 1.21
CA GLU A 203 -7.80 -8.52 0.21
C GLU A 203 -7.15 -7.29 -0.42
N PHE A 204 -7.96 -6.32 -0.85
CA PHE A 204 -7.46 -5.07 -1.43
C PHE A 204 -6.66 -4.24 -0.41
N LEU A 205 -7.13 -4.13 0.83
CA LEU A 205 -6.41 -3.39 1.88
C LEU A 205 -5.07 -4.05 2.23
N ALA A 206 -5.01 -5.38 2.25
CA ALA A 206 -3.77 -6.13 2.45
C ALA A 206 -2.77 -5.89 1.32
N GLY A 207 -3.24 -5.85 0.08
CA GLY A 207 -2.44 -5.45 -1.07
C GLY A 207 -1.88 -4.04 -0.92
N VAL A 208 -2.74 -3.07 -0.62
CA VAL A 208 -2.34 -1.66 -0.49
C VAL A 208 -1.30 -1.47 0.62
N ILE A 209 -1.40 -2.23 1.71
CA ILE A 209 -0.40 -2.20 2.79
C ILE A 209 0.95 -2.75 2.33
N TYR A 210 0.93 -3.84 1.57
CA TYR A 210 2.16 -4.36 0.99
C TYR A 210 2.83 -3.31 0.09
N GLU A 211 2.07 -2.65 -0.77
CA GLU A 211 2.59 -1.59 -1.64
C GLU A 211 3.09 -0.38 -0.84
N LEU A 212 2.35 0.07 0.19
CA LEU A 212 2.79 1.12 1.11
C LEU A 212 4.13 0.76 1.78
N SER A 213 4.28 -0.50 2.20
CA SER A 213 5.50 -0.97 2.86
C SER A 213 6.75 -0.90 1.98
N ARG A 214 6.57 -1.01 0.66
CA ARG A 214 7.66 -0.91 -0.33
C ARG A 214 7.89 0.52 -0.82
N GLY A 215 6.83 1.31 -0.86
CA GLY A 215 6.83 2.66 -1.41
C GLY A 215 7.35 3.72 -0.44
N ASP A 216 6.81 3.75 0.79
CA ASP A 216 7.20 4.75 1.79
C ASP A 216 7.27 4.14 3.20
N ILE A 217 8.51 3.90 3.64
CA ILE A 217 8.78 3.27 4.93
C ILE A 217 8.30 4.10 6.12
N VAL A 218 8.23 5.44 5.98
CA VAL A 218 7.82 6.34 7.07
C VAL A 218 6.30 6.27 7.25
N ALA A 219 5.55 6.31 6.16
CA ALA A 219 4.10 6.14 6.15
C ALA A 219 3.73 4.72 6.63
N PHE A 220 4.46 3.69 6.20
CA PHE A 220 4.27 2.33 6.69
C PHE A 220 4.56 2.20 8.19
N ARG A 221 5.68 2.74 8.70
CA ARG A 221 5.97 2.77 10.14
C ARG A 221 4.89 3.51 10.93
N THR A 222 4.37 4.59 10.37
CA THR A 222 3.26 5.36 10.95
C THR A 222 1.97 4.53 11.00
N LEU A 223 1.67 3.75 9.95
CA LEU A 223 0.55 2.81 9.93
C LEU A 223 0.70 1.74 11.02
N VAL A 224 1.86 1.06 11.08
CA VAL A 224 2.12 0.00 12.06
C VAL A 224 1.99 0.55 13.49
N THR A 225 2.58 1.72 13.77
CA THR A 225 2.44 2.43 15.06
C THR A 225 0.99 2.71 15.40
N TRP A 226 0.22 3.20 14.42
CA TRP A 226 -1.20 3.49 14.61
C TRP A 226 -2.02 2.22 14.85
N LEU A 227 -1.78 1.13 14.12
CA LEU A 227 -2.41 -0.18 14.35
C LEU A 227 -2.13 -0.67 15.78
N GLY A 228 -0.88 -0.56 16.24
CA GLY A 228 -0.47 -0.93 17.60
C GLY A 228 -1.04 -0.03 18.70
N SER A 229 -1.53 1.17 18.38
CA SER A 229 -2.13 2.09 19.36
C SER A 229 -3.60 1.77 19.70
N LYS A 230 -4.26 0.91 18.91
CA LYS A 230 -5.71 0.61 18.99
C LYS A 230 -6.01 -0.81 19.50
N VAL A 231 -5.02 -1.43 20.11
CA VAL A 231 -4.92 -2.86 20.45
C VAL A 231 -5.82 -3.36 21.58
N ASP A 232 -6.37 -2.48 22.40
CA ASP A 232 -7.29 -2.86 23.50
C ASP A 232 -8.67 -3.29 22.96
N ASP A 233 -8.94 -3.07 21.67
CA ASP A 233 -10.12 -3.57 20.98
C ASP A 233 -9.86 -4.95 20.36
N MET A 234 -10.61 -5.96 20.81
CA MET A 234 -10.51 -7.33 20.29
C MET A 234 -10.80 -7.45 18.78
N ILE A 235 -11.74 -6.67 18.25
CA ILE A 235 -12.07 -6.66 16.82
C ILE A 235 -10.92 -6.03 16.05
N TRP A 236 -10.35 -4.95 16.59
CA TRP A 236 -9.17 -4.32 16.02
C TRP A 236 -7.98 -5.28 15.91
N ARG A 237 -7.73 -6.05 16.99
CA ARG A 237 -6.69 -7.07 17.01
C ARG A 237 -6.91 -8.11 15.92
N ARG A 238 -8.13 -8.63 15.78
CA ARG A 238 -8.47 -9.62 14.72
C ARG A 238 -8.25 -9.06 13.32
N ILE A 239 -8.64 -7.81 13.08
CA ILE A 239 -8.43 -7.15 11.79
C ILE A 239 -6.95 -6.95 11.51
N SER A 240 -6.19 -6.45 12.49
CA SER A 240 -4.74 -6.27 12.37
C SER A 240 -4.03 -7.59 12.04
N VAL A 241 -4.37 -8.65 12.76
CA VAL A 241 -3.83 -10.00 12.51
C VAL A 241 -4.16 -10.47 11.09
N ARG A 242 -5.43 -10.40 10.69
CA ARG A 242 -5.88 -10.86 9.36
C ARG A 242 -5.17 -10.10 8.25
N LEU A 243 -4.98 -8.80 8.44
CA LEU A 243 -4.33 -7.90 7.48
C LEU A 243 -2.84 -8.19 7.32
N LEU A 244 -2.13 -8.45 8.43
CA LEU A 244 -0.69 -8.67 8.45
C LEU A 244 -0.28 -10.12 8.19
N THR A 245 -1.24 -11.05 8.13
CA THR A 245 -1.01 -12.47 7.83
C THR A 245 -1.71 -12.94 6.55
N ASP A 246 -2.26 -12.01 5.76
CA ASP A 246 -2.90 -12.31 4.48
C ASP A 246 -1.90 -12.90 3.46
N THR A 247 -2.33 -13.93 2.74
CA THR A 247 -1.50 -14.65 1.76
C THR A 247 -2.00 -14.51 0.33
N SER A 248 -3.05 -13.74 0.09
CA SER A 248 -3.70 -13.58 -1.22
C SER A 248 -2.74 -12.98 -2.24
N ASN A 249 -1.83 -12.10 -1.79
CA ASN A 249 -0.77 -11.51 -2.62
C ASN A 249 0.47 -12.38 -2.79
N GLY A 250 0.46 -13.62 -2.27
CA GLY A 250 1.57 -14.57 -2.35
C GLY A 250 2.49 -14.57 -1.12
N ILE A 251 3.03 -15.75 -0.83
CA ILE A 251 3.84 -16.01 0.38
C ILE A 251 5.09 -15.12 0.42
N ALA A 252 5.78 -14.93 -0.72
CA ALA A 252 6.99 -14.12 -0.78
C ALA A 252 6.73 -12.65 -0.41
N HIS A 253 5.58 -12.10 -0.80
CA HIS A 253 5.18 -10.75 -0.42
C HIS A 253 4.90 -10.65 1.08
N LEU A 254 4.22 -11.65 1.64
CA LEU A 254 4.00 -11.75 3.09
C LEU A 254 5.32 -11.85 3.87
N GLU A 255 6.27 -12.67 3.42
CA GLU A 255 7.58 -12.78 4.11
C GLU A 255 8.29 -11.42 4.20
N ASN A 256 8.28 -10.64 3.12
CA ASN A 256 8.87 -9.31 3.09
C ASN A 256 8.10 -8.33 4.00
N LEU A 257 6.77 -8.36 3.94
CA LEU A 257 5.91 -7.54 4.79
C LEU A 257 6.20 -7.82 6.28
N LEU A 258 6.30 -9.08 6.68
CA LEU A 258 6.56 -9.47 8.07
C LEU A 258 7.91 -8.95 8.58
N ILE A 259 8.97 -8.99 7.75
CA ILE A 259 10.25 -8.36 8.11
C ILE A 259 10.09 -6.86 8.28
N LEU A 260 9.36 -6.18 7.38
CA LEU A 260 9.14 -4.74 7.50
C LEU A 260 8.32 -4.39 8.74
N VAL A 261 7.31 -5.19 9.10
CA VAL A 261 6.56 -5.02 10.35
C VAL A 261 7.48 -5.18 11.56
N LEU A 262 8.35 -6.20 11.57
CA LEU A 262 9.31 -6.44 12.65
C LEU A 262 10.27 -5.25 12.86
N LEU A 263 10.66 -4.58 11.78
CA LEU A 263 11.46 -3.36 11.83
C LEU A 263 10.63 -2.12 12.21
N ALA A 264 9.35 -2.09 11.85
CA ALA A 264 8.48 -0.95 12.12
C ALA A 264 7.93 -0.89 13.55
N VAL A 265 7.79 -2.03 14.22
CA VAL A 265 7.30 -2.07 15.61
C VAL A 265 8.30 -1.46 16.58
N LYS A 266 7.76 -0.80 17.61
CA LYS A 266 8.56 -0.18 18.67
C LYS A 266 9.21 -1.21 19.59
N ASN A 267 8.46 -2.22 20.03
CA ASN A 267 8.89 -3.20 21.04
C ASN A 267 8.13 -4.53 20.90
N GLY A 268 8.50 -5.52 21.73
CA GLY A 268 7.87 -6.84 21.76
C GLY A 268 6.40 -6.84 22.19
N GLU A 269 5.99 -5.91 23.06
CA GLU A 269 4.58 -5.76 23.47
C GLU A 269 3.68 -5.44 22.27
N MET A 270 4.14 -4.53 21.41
CA MET A 270 3.42 -4.17 20.20
C MET A 270 3.31 -5.34 19.21
N LEU A 271 4.34 -6.18 19.08
CA LEU A 271 4.27 -7.40 18.27
C LEU A 271 3.24 -8.39 18.80
N GLN A 272 3.26 -8.64 20.12
CA GLN A 272 2.29 -9.51 20.79
C GLN A 272 0.86 -9.04 20.55
N LYS A 273 0.66 -7.72 20.62
CA LYS A 273 -0.65 -7.10 20.40
C LYS A 273 -1.10 -7.23 18.95
N LEU A 274 -0.23 -6.96 17.98
CA LEU A 274 -0.55 -7.01 16.55
C LEU A 274 -0.82 -8.43 16.03
N PHE A 275 -0.08 -9.44 16.49
CA PHE A 275 -0.16 -10.81 15.96
C PHE A 275 -0.86 -11.81 16.90
N GLY A 276 -0.77 -11.60 18.21
CA GLY A 276 -1.30 -12.52 19.22
C GLY A 276 -0.88 -13.96 19.00
N SER A 277 -1.82 -14.90 19.05
CA SER A 277 -1.50 -16.32 18.91
C SER A 277 -0.96 -16.71 17.52
N GLU A 278 -1.11 -15.86 16.50
CA GLU A 278 -0.55 -16.16 15.17
C GLU A 278 0.98 -16.22 15.20
N ILE A 279 1.63 -15.66 16.21
CA ILE A 279 3.08 -15.77 16.39
C ILE A 279 3.54 -17.23 16.43
N TYR A 280 2.81 -18.10 17.13
CA TYR A 280 3.15 -19.52 17.23
C TYR A 280 2.27 -20.42 16.34
N LYS A 281 1.04 -19.99 16.00
CA LYS A 281 0.11 -20.77 15.15
C LYS A 281 0.41 -20.63 13.67
N ASN A 282 0.73 -19.43 13.20
CA ASN A 282 0.98 -19.21 11.78
C ASN A 282 2.41 -19.63 11.44
N ARG A 283 2.53 -20.68 10.63
CA ARG A 283 3.83 -21.23 10.23
C ARG A 283 4.73 -20.19 9.54
N ILE A 284 4.15 -19.28 8.76
CA ILE A 284 4.92 -18.24 8.06
C ILE A 284 5.42 -17.22 9.07
N VAL A 285 4.56 -16.70 9.94
CA VAL A 285 4.97 -15.74 11.00
C VAL A 285 6.07 -16.34 11.88
N ARG A 286 5.85 -17.57 12.38
CA ARG A 286 6.83 -18.26 13.23
C ARG A 286 8.17 -18.43 12.52
N ARG A 287 8.16 -18.90 11.27
CA ARG A 287 9.37 -19.05 10.45
C ARG A 287 10.08 -17.72 10.23
N ILE A 288 9.36 -16.65 9.92
CA ILE A 288 9.98 -15.36 9.67
C ILE A 288 10.57 -14.77 10.95
N PHE A 289 9.82 -14.76 12.04
CA PHE A 289 10.23 -14.12 13.29
C PHE A 289 11.27 -14.94 14.06
N PHE A 290 11.09 -16.26 14.19
CA PHE A 290 11.92 -17.08 15.09
C PHE A 290 12.92 -17.99 14.38
N GLU A 291 12.87 -18.08 13.04
CA GLU A 291 13.92 -18.81 12.29
C GLU A 291 14.74 -17.83 11.45
N LYS A 292 14.10 -17.15 10.48
CA LYS A 292 14.83 -16.28 9.55
C LYS A 292 15.41 -15.04 10.23
N ALA A 293 14.62 -14.34 11.06
CA ALA A 293 15.07 -13.10 11.65
C ALA A 293 16.12 -13.29 12.75
N LEU A 294 16.16 -14.45 13.41
CA LEU A 294 17.14 -14.74 14.46
C LEU A 294 18.40 -15.44 13.93
N PHE A 295 18.27 -16.31 12.92
CA PHE A 295 19.36 -17.22 12.55
C PHE A 295 19.84 -17.11 11.10
N VAL A 296 19.12 -16.38 10.24
CA VAL A 296 19.46 -16.28 8.80
C VAL A 296 19.81 -14.85 8.38
N LYS A 297 19.16 -13.85 8.97
CA LYS A 297 19.40 -12.43 8.66
C LYS A 297 20.03 -11.72 9.84
N ILE A 298 21.06 -10.92 9.55
CA ILE A 298 21.67 -10.00 10.50
C ILE A 298 20.97 -8.65 10.36
N PHE A 299 20.59 -8.06 11.50
CA PHE A 299 20.02 -6.72 11.55
C PHE A 299 20.94 -5.78 12.34
N PRO A 300 21.01 -4.49 11.97
CA PRO A 300 21.72 -3.51 12.78
C PRO A 300 21.22 -3.51 14.23
N SER A 301 22.14 -3.34 15.18
CA SER A 301 21.81 -3.32 16.61
C SER A 301 20.77 -2.25 16.98
N THR A 302 20.69 -1.16 16.21
CA THR A 302 19.68 -0.10 16.35
C THR A 302 18.25 -0.58 16.15
N GLU A 303 18.04 -1.68 15.42
CA GLU A 303 16.71 -2.25 15.17
C GLU A 303 16.23 -3.19 16.30
N GLN A 304 17.14 -3.63 17.19
CA GLN A 304 16.85 -4.42 18.40
C GLN A 304 15.95 -5.65 18.16
N VAL A 305 16.09 -6.30 17.01
CA VAL A 305 15.22 -7.42 16.60
C VAL A 305 15.18 -8.57 17.62
N PRO A 306 16.33 -9.07 18.12
CA PRO A 306 16.31 -10.17 19.10
C PRO A 306 15.62 -9.80 20.41
N GLU A 307 15.85 -8.59 20.92
CA GLU A 307 15.22 -8.08 22.15
C GLU A 307 13.70 -7.96 21.98
N LYS A 308 13.23 -7.39 20.86
CA LYS A 308 11.80 -7.28 20.54
C LYS A 308 11.11 -8.65 20.58
N LEU A 309 11.73 -9.67 19.97
CA LEU A 309 11.18 -11.02 19.91
C LEU A 309 11.21 -11.74 21.27
N ALA A 310 12.29 -11.59 22.03
CA ALA A 310 12.39 -12.15 23.38
C ALA A 310 11.35 -11.54 24.34
N ILE A 311 11.18 -10.21 24.32
CA ILE A 311 10.15 -9.52 25.10
C ILE A 311 8.74 -9.99 24.68
N CYS A 312 8.50 -10.17 23.39
CA CYS A 312 7.21 -10.63 22.88
C CYS A 312 6.80 -12.00 23.46
N LEU A 313 7.75 -12.95 23.55
CA LEU A 313 7.50 -14.25 24.16
C LEU A 313 7.35 -14.14 25.68
N HIS A 314 8.20 -13.36 26.34
CA HIS A 314 8.17 -13.18 27.79
C HIS A 314 6.82 -12.65 28.30
N LEU A 315 6.29 -11.62 27.66
CA LEU A 315 4.99 -11.02 28.02
C LEU A 315 3.85 -12.02 27.82
N SER A 316 3.95 -12.88 26.81
CA SER A 316 2.94 -13.89 26.52
C SER A 316 3.00 -15.07 27.47
N ASN A 317 4.21 -15.42 27.94
CA ASN A 317 4.43 -16.48 28.94
C ASN A 317 3.88 -16.11 30.32
N SER A 318 3.93 -14.84 30.73
CA SER A 318 3.31 -14.41 32.00
C SER A 318 1.79 -14.58 32.04
N GLU A 319 1.13 -14.73 30.91
CA GLU A 319 -0.33 -14.89 30.81
C GLU A 319 -0.79 -16.35 30.65
N SER A 320 0.14 -17.30 30.49
CA SER A 320 -0.15 -18.71 30.21
C SER A 320 0.50 -19.67 31.21
N SER A 321 -0.03 -20.88 31.34
CA SER A 321 0.59 -21.97 32.12
C SER A 321 2.02 -22.25 31.66
N ASP A 322 2.91 -22.66 32.58
CA ASP A 322 4.34 -22.90 32.33
C ASP A 322 4.64 -23.87 31.16
N ASP A 323 3.69 -24.71 30.74
CA ASP A 323 3.84 -25.66 29.62
C ASP A 323 2.98 -25.29 28.37
N GLY A 324 2.75 -24.00 28.17
CA GLY A 324 2.00 -23.47 27.02
C GLY A 324 2.78 -23.42 25.69
N PRO A 325 2.10 -23.07 24.59
CA PRO A 325 2.74 -22.92 23.28
C PRO A 325 3.77 -21.78 23.24
N TRP A 326 3.58 -20.75 24.06
CA TRP A 326 4.52 -19.63 24.19
C TRP A 326 5.82 -20.06 24.90
N SER A 327 5.71 -20.85 25.97
CA SER A 327 6.88 -21.29 26.74
C SER A 327 7.66 -22.34 25.96
N THR A 328 6.94 -23.20 25.23
CA THR A 328 7.52 -24.13 24.25
C THR A 328 8.31 -23.37 23.19
N LEU A 329 7.72 -22.36 22.52
CA LEU A 329 8.43 -21.59 21.50
C LEU A 329 9.66 -20.86 22.06
N HIS A 330 9.58 -20.33 23.27
CA HIS A 330 10.72 -19.68 23.93
C HIS A 330 11.84 -20.68 24.21
N ARG A 331 11.52 -21.82 24.83
CA ARG A 331 12.48 -22.90 25.11
C ARG A 331 13.12 -23.42 23.84
N ASP A 332 12.32 -23.71 22.81
CA ASP A 332 12.80 -24.20 21.52
C ASP A 332 13.76 -23.18 20.87
N THR A 333 13.47 -21.88 21.00
CA THR A 333 14.34 -20.82 20.47
C THR A 333 15.67 -20.77 21.23
N ILE A 334 15.66 -20.91 22.57
CA ILE A 334 16.89 -20.98 23.39
C ILE A 334 17.73 -22.20 22.99
N CYS A 335 17.12 -23.39 22.93
CA CYS A 335 17.80 -24.62 22.55
C CYS A 335 18.42 -24.50 21.15
N THR A 336 17.64 -24.02 20.18
CA THR A 336 18.14 -23.82 18.81
C THR A 336 19.30 -22.82 18.77
N THR A 337 19.22 -21.74 19.55
CA THR A 337 20.29 -20.74 19.62
C THR A 337 21.56 -21.34 20.22
N LEU A 338 21.44 -22.15 21.28
CA LEU A 338 22.58 -22.85 21.90
C LEU A 338 23.21 -23.88 20.95
N ASP A 339 22.40 -24.60 20.19
CA ASP A 339 22.89 -25.56 19.19
C ASP A 339 23.67 -24.87 18.07
N ILE A 340 23.20 -23.71 17.60
CA ILE A 340 23.89 -22.89 16.60
C ILE A 340 25.17 -22.30 17.18
N TRP A 341 25.08 -21.69 18.37
CA TRP A 341 26.20 -21.04 19.05
C TRP A 341 27.34 -22.02 19.36
N SER A 342 27.02 -23.25 19.76
CA SER A 342 28.00 -24.30 20.05
C SER A 342 28.46 -25.10 18.82
N SER A 343 27.88 -24.85 17.64
CA SER A 343 28.22 -25.58 16.43
C SER A 343 29.61 -25.19 15.92
N SER A 344 30.48 -26.19 15.77
CA SER A 344 31.83 -25.99 15.21
C SER A 344 31.79 -25.42 13.79
N ILE A 345 30.76 -25.72 13.00
CA ILE A 345 30.58 -25.16 11.66
C ILE A 345 30.28 -23.66 11.76
N HIS A 346 29.38 -23.29 12.66
CA HIS A 346 29.00 -21.89 12.86
C HIS A 346 30.21 -21.05 13.32
N ILE A 347 30.92 -21.54 14.34
CA ILE A 347 32.11 -20.88 14.91
C ILE A 347 33.21 -20.68 13.85
N ASN A 348 33.45 -21.67 12.99
CA ASN A 348 34.57 -21.63 12.06
C ASN A 348 34.26 -20.97 10.70
N HIS A 349 32.99 -20.82 10.33
CA HIS A 349 32.60 -20.40 8.97
C HIS A 349 31.63 -19.21 8.91
N SER A 350 31.15 -18.71 10.05
CA SER A 350 30.32 -17.51 10.07
C SER A 350 31.19 -16.25 10.09
N SER A 351 30.62 -15.13 9.64
CA SER A 351 31.27 -13.83 9.84
C SER A 351 31.22 -13.42 11.30
N ASP A 352 32.15 -12.55 11.72
CA ASP A 352 32.15 -11.96 13.06
C ASP A 352 30.81 -11.28 13.38
N GLU A 353 30.22 -10.57 12.39
CA GLU A 353 28.89 -9.96 12.52
C GLU A 353 27.79 -10.97 12.83
N GLN A 354 27.86 -12.17 12.24
CA GLN A 354 26.88 -13.22 12.49
C GLN A 354 27.08 -13.85 13.86
N LEU A 355 28.34 -14.06 14.29
CA LEU A 355 28.66 -14.58 15.62
C LEU A 355 28.16 -13.61 16.70
N ASP A 356 28.49 -12.32 16.58
CA ASP A 356 28.03 -11.26 17.47
C ASP A 356 26.50 -11.20 17.52
N TYR A 357 25.84 -11.36 16.36
CA TYR A 357 24.38 -11.35 16.30
C TYR A 357 23.77 -12.53 17.08
N ILE A 358 24.33 -13.74 16.93
CA ILE A 358 23.87 -14.93 17.67
C ILE A 358 24.14 -14.80 19.17
N ASP A 359 25.25 -14.21 19.57
CA ASP A 359 25.52 -13.88 20.98
C ASP A 359 24.42 -12.97 21.55
N VAL A 360 24.04 -11.92 20.81
CA VAL A 360 22.95 -11.02 21.21
C VAL A 360 21.60 -11.75 21.27
N VAL A 361 21.32 -12.66 20.34
CA VAL A 361 20.11 -13.50 20.38
C VAL A 361 20.09 -14.33 21.67
N LEU A 362 21.17 -15.07 21.94
CA LEU A 362 21.27 -15.94 23.11
C LEU A 362 21.09 -15.15 24.41
N LEU A 363 21.82 -14.04 24.55
CA LEU A 363 21.76 -13.18 25.72
C LEU A 363 20.35 -12.65 25.98
N ASN A 364 19.66 -12.18 24.93
CA ASN A 364 18.29 -11.66 25.08
C ASN A 364 17.30 -12.78 25.46
N PHE A 365 17.33 -13.91 24.77
CA PHE A 365 16.38 -14.99 25.04
C PHE A 365 16.60 -15.64 26.42
N VAL A 366 17.84 -15.74 26.89
CA VAL A 366 18.15 -16.20 28.26
C VAL A 366 17.76 -15.15 29.30
N LYS A 367 18.05 -13.86 29.07
CA LYS A 367 17.65 -12.76 29.98
C LYS A 367 16.15 -12.74 30.26
N TYR A 368 15.35 -13.06 29.24
CA TYR A 368 13.89 -13.04 29.33
C TYR A 368 13.27 -14.42 29.60
N ALA A 369 14.07 -15.48 29.75
CA ALA A 369 13.60 -16.80 30.17
C ALA A 369 13.08 -16.73 31.63
N LYS A 370 11.99 -17.43 31.92
CA LYS A 370 11.46 -17.62 33.28
C LYS A 370 11.69 -19.04 33.73
#